data_AF-A0A540VF28-F1
#
_entry.id   AF-A0A540VF28-F1
#
_cell.length_a   1.000
_cell.length_b   1.000
_cell.length_c   1.000
_cell.angle_alpha   90.00
_cell.angle_beta   90.00
_cell.angle_gamma   90.00
#
_symmetry.space_group_name_H-M   'P 1'
#
loop_
_entity.id
_entity.type
_entity.pdbx_description
1 polymer ?
#
loop_
_entity_poly.entity_id
_entity_poly.type
_entity_poly.pdbx_seq_one_letter_code
_entity_poly.pdbx_strand_id
1 'polypeptide(L)'
;MRAVADLLSTVDGLLIDIDGVLTRGSEVIPGAPEAIRALRARGIPHRFLTNTTIYCRQSLLERLSAMGFEMEADELLTATYAAAQYLRSQNARSYYPLLLPDAQLEFEGIEVDEEAPEFVVVGDMGASFTFPRLNRAMRAILNGAQLVALHKKRIWRTEEGLFLDAGPFVVALEYATEVSALVIGKPSSSYFHMALDELQLPPARVAMIGDDIEIDVRGAQLMGMQGWLVKTGRFRREDLGRGIWPERVLNSISDIFSEA
;
A
#
# COMPACT_ATOMS: atom_id res chain seq x y z
N MET A 1 -1.76 10.80 31.74
CA MET A 1 -1.86 11.96 30.84
C MET A 1 -0.51 12.51 30.32
N ARG A 2 0.63 12.32 31.01
CA ARG A 2 1.93 12.90 30.55
C ARG A 2 2.62 12.14 29.40
N ALA A 3 2.48 10.80 29.31
CA ALA A 3 3.18 10.00 28.29
C ALA A 3 2.56 10.11 26.89
N VAL A 4 1.23 10.19 26.78
CA VAL A 4 0.52 10.41 25.50
C VAL A 4 0.85 11.78 24.90
N ALA A 5 1.02 12.80 25.74
CA ALA A 5 1.46 14.13 25.32
C ALA A 5 2.88 14.13 24.74
N ASP A 6 3.69 13.11 25.05
CA ASP A 6 5.10 13.01 24.64
C ASP A 6 5.29 12.18 23.36
N LEU A 7 4.32 11.31 23.01
CA LEU A 7 4.40 10.53 21.77
C LEU A 7 4.12 11.39 20.53
N LEU A 8 3.09 12.24 20.64
CA LEU A 8 2.62 13.14 19.59
C LEU A 8 3.22 14.56 19.68
N SER A 9 4.07 14.86 20.67
CA SER A 9 4.75 16.17 20.73
C SER A 9 5.59 16.45 19.47
N THR A 10 6.08 15.40 18.82
CA THR A 10 6.95 15.47 17.65
C THR A 10 6.22 15.31 16.31
N VAL A 11 4.94 14.90 16.30
CA VAL A 11 4.17 14.63 15.08
C VAL A 11 2.75 15.19 15.16
N ASP A 12 2.28 15.76 14.05
CA ASP A 12 0.94 16.33 13.89
C ASP A 12 0.00 15.41 13.11
N GLY A 13 0.50 14.36 12.45
CA GLY A 13 -0.33 13.41 11.70
C GLY A 13 0.34 12.06 11.48
N LEU A 14 -0.47 11.07 11.10
CA LEU A 14 -0.03 9.67 10.95
C LEU A 14 -0.38 9.09 9.58
N LEU A 15 0.56 8.36 9.00
CA LEU A 15 0.29 7.38 7.95
C LEU A 15 0.29 6.00 8.60
N ILE A 16 -0.71 5.18 8.33
CA ILE A 16 -0.93 3.91 9.03
C ILE A 16 -1.05 2.80 7.99
N ASP A 17 -0.13 1.83 8.02
CA ASP A 17 -0.29 0.62 7.22
C ASP A 17 -1.48 -0.20 7.72
N ILE A 18 -2.03 -1.08 6.87
CA ILE A 18 -3.17 -1.93 7.25
C ILE A 18 -2.70 -3.33 7.63
N ASP A 19 -2.08 -4.04 6.69
CA ASP A 19 -1.63 -5.42 6.92
C ASP A 19 -0.45 -5.44 7.89
N GLY A 20 -0.53 -6.26 8.92
CA GLY A 20 0.47 -6.34 9.99
C GLY A 20 0.36 -5.26 11.06
N VAL A 21 -0.47 -4.23 10.87
CA VAL A 21 -0.65 -3.10 11.81
C VAL A 21 -2.08 -3.05 12.37
N LEU A 22 -3.09 -3.03 11.50
CA LEU A 22 -4.51 -3.07 11.86
C LEU A 22 -5.07 -4.48 11.79
N THR A 23 -4.64 -5.24 10.79
CA THR A 23 -5.13 -6.60 10.54
C THR A 23 -3.99 -7.56 10.26
N ARG A 24 -4.26 -8.86 10.31
CA ARG A 24 -3.40 -9.93 9.78
C ARG A 24 -4.28 -10.86 8.95
N GLY A 25 -4.34 -10.61 7.64
CA GLY A 25 -5.22 -11.36 6.75
C GLY A 25 -6.69 -11.05 7.01
N SER A 26 -7.39 -11.93 7.73
CA SER A 26 -8.79 -11.74 8.16
C SER A 26 -8.95 -11.45 9.64
N GLU A 27 -7.85 -11.48 10.41
CA GLU A 27 -7.89 -11.23 11.85
C GLU A 27 -7.59 -9.76 12.17
N VAL A 28 -8.25 -9.23 13.19
CA VAL A 28 -8.01 -7.88 13.71
C VAL A 28 -6.88 -7.91 14.72
N ILE A 29 -5.94 -6.97 14.63
CA ILE A 29 -4.92 -6.79 15.67
C ILE A 29 -5.61 -6.29 16.94
N PRO A 30 -5.41 -6.96 18.10
CA PRO A 30 -6.07 -6.57 19.35
C PRO A 30 -5.82 -5.10 19.71
N GLY A 31 -6.89 -4.36 19.98
CA GLY A 31 -6.84 -2.94 20.34
C GLY A 31 -6.72 -1.97 19.16
N ALA A 32 -6.61 -2.46 17.92
CA ALA A 32 -6.46 -1.58 16.75
C ALA A 32 -7.72 -0.72 16.48
N PRO A 33 -8.96 -1.24 16.49
CA PRO A 33 -10.15 -0.41 16.34
C PRO A 33 -10.26 0.67 17.42
N GLU A 34 -9.93 0.33 18.67
CA GLU A 34 -9.90 1.27 19.79
C GLU A 34 -8.86 2.38 19.56
N ALA A 35 -7.68 2.03 19.04
CA ALA A 35 -6.64 2.99 18.71
C ALA A 35 -7.09 3.96 17.61
N ILE A 36 -7.75 3.48 16.55
CA ILE A 36 -8.27 4.35 15.48
C ILE A 36 -9.36 5.29 16.00
N ARG A 37 -10.32 4.78 16.80
CA ARG A 37 -11.32 5.63 17.46
C ARG A 37 -10.67 6.68 18.38
N ALA A 38 -9.62 6.29 19.08
CA ALA A 38 -8.86 7.17 19.96
C ALA A 38 -8.07 8.27 19.22
N LEU A 39 -7.58 8.00 18.00
CA LEU A 39 -6.98 9.00 17.11
C LEU A 39 -8.04 10.01 16.65
N ARG A 40 -9.18 9.50 16.16
CA ARG A 40 -10.29 10.32 15.68
C ARG A 40 -10.86 11.22 16.78
N ALA A 41 -11.11 10.68 17.97
CA ALA A 41 -11.62 11.43 19.12
C ALA A 41 -10.69 12.56 19.59
N ARG A 42 -9.38 12.44 19.31
CA ARG A 42 -8.37 13.48 19.61
C ARG A 42 -8.14 14.45 18.45
N GLY A 43 -8.82 14.26 17.33
CA GLY A 43 -8.66 15.09 16.14
C GLY A 43 -7.28 14.99 15.50
N ILE A 44 -6.61 13.83 15.61
CA ILE A 44 -5.29 13.60 15.00
C ILE A 44 -5.49 13.21 13.54
N PRO A 45 -5.03 14.03 12.56
CA PRO A 45 -5.07 13.70 11.15
C PRO A 45 -4.35 12.39 10.86
N HIS A 46 -4.99 11.52 10.10
CA HIS A 46 -4.38 10.26 9.67
C HIS A 46 -4.86 9.82 8.29
N ARG A 47 -4.03 9.01 7.63
CA ARG A 47 -4.34 8.30 6.39
C ARG A 47 -3.90 6.85 6.50
N PHE A 48 -4.67 5.98 5.87
CA PHE A 48 -4.42 4.56 5.80
C PHE A 48 -3.81 4.21 4.47
N LEU A 49 -2.70 3.48 4.49
CA LEU A 49 -1.97 3.09 3.30
C LEU A 49 -1.97 1.58 3.21
N THR A 50 -2.20 1.02 2.03
CA THR A 50 -1.99 -0.41 1.79
C THR A 50 -1.51 -0.68 0.37
N ASN A 51 -0.68 -1.71 0.25
CA ASN A 51 -0.21 -2.22 -1.04
C ASN A 51 -1.07 -3.37 -1.59
N THR A 52 -2.25 -3.61 -1.03
CA THR A 52 -3.15 -4.61 -1.61
C THR A 52 -3.55 -4.22 -3.03
N THR A 53 -3.61 -5.21 -3.91
CA THR A 53 -3.88 -5.05 -5.34
C THR A 53 -5.12 -5.79 -5.82
N ILE A 54 -5.76 -6.51 -4.91
CA ILE A 54 -6.86 -7.42 -5.22
C ILE A 54 -8.23 -6.80 -4.99
N TYR A 55 -8.29 -5.63 -4.36
CA TYR A 55 -9.53 -4.92 -4.04
C TYR A 55 -9.56 -3.48 -4.58
N CYS A 56 -10.75 -2.99 -4.93
CA CYS A 56 -11.00 -1.55 -4.97
C CYS A 56 -11.14 -0.99 -3.55
N ARG A 57 -11.09 0.33 -3.40
CA ARG A 57 -11.20 1.00 -2.10
C ARG A 57 -12.54 0.72 -1.43
N GLN A 58 -13.63 0.76 -2.17
CA GLN A 58 -14.97 0.55 -1.61
C GLN A 58 -15.11 -0.85 -0.98
N SER A 59 -14.73 -1.89 -1.72
CA SER A 59 -14.76 -3.28 -1.22
C SER A 59 -13.83 -3.48 -0.01
N LEU A 60 -12.66 -2.81 -0.01
CA LEU A 60 -11.75 -2.87 1.14
C LEU A 60 -12.33 -2.15 2.37
N LEU A 61 -12.95 -0.98 2.19
CA LEU A 61 -13.60 -0.25 3.28
C LEU A 61 -14.73 -1.07 3.91
N GLU A 62 -15.57 -1.72 3.10
CA GLU A 62 -16.64 -2.59 3.59
C GLU A 62 -16.07 -3.74 4.44
N ARG A 63 -14.97 -4.34 3.98
CA ARG A 63 -14.28 -5.40 4.73
C ARG A 63 -13.70 -4.90 6.06
N LEU A 64 -13.06 -3.74 6.06
CA LEU A 64 -12.49 -3.13 7.27
C LEU A 64 -13.59 -2.66 8.23
N SER A 65 -14.72 -2.16 7.70
CA SER A 65 -15.91 -1.80 8.49
C SER A 65 -16.50 -3.02 9.19
N ALA A 66 -16.62 -4.16 8.50
CA ALA A 66 -17.03 -5.42 9.11
C ALA A 66 -16.08 -5.91 10.22
N MET A 67 -14.82 -5.43 10.21
CA MET A 67 -13.81 -5.68 11.25
C MET A 67 -13.83 -4.65 12.39
N GLY A 68 -14.73 -3.67 12.34
CA GLY A 68 -14.90 -2.66 13.38
C GLY A 68 -14.08 -1.38 13.17
N PHE A 69 -13.49 -1.17 11.99
CA PHE A 69 -12.79 0.06 11.65
C PHE A 69 -13.75 1.09 11.03
N GLU A 70 -13.77 2.29 11.60
CA GLU A 70 -14.49 3.44 11.06
C GLU A 70 -13.52 4.28 10.22
N MET A 71 -13.60 4.12 8.90
CA MET A 71 -12.70 4.73 7.92
C MET A 71 -13.51 5.32 6.77
N GLU A 72 -13.17 6.54 6.36
CA GLU A 72 -13.76 7.18 5.18
C GLU A 72 -12.93 6.87 3.93
N ALA A 73 -13.55 6.97 2.74
CA ALA A 73 -12.89 6.59 1.49
C ALA A 73 -11.72 7.50 1.09
N ASP A 74 -11.76 8.76 1.50
CA ASP A 74 -10.69 9.75 1.35
C ASP A 74 -9.57 9.59 2.40
N GLU A 75 -9.79 8.77 3.43
CA GLU A 75 -8.74 8.40 4.38
C GLU A 75 -7.91 7.20 3.91
N LEU A 76 -8.38 6.46 2.89
CA LEU A 76 -7.79 5.21 2.42
C LEU A 76 -7.08 5.37 1.07
N LEU A 77 -5.77 5.16 1.09
CA LEU A 77 -4.91 5.05 -0.09
C LEU A 77 -4.56 3.59 -0.33
N THR A 78 -4.93 3.08 -1.51
CA THR A 78 -4.55 1.75 -1.99
C THR A 78 -3.65 1.87 -3.23
N ALA A 79 -2.84 0.85 -3.49
CA ALA A 79 -2.07 0.77 -4.73
C ALA A 79 -2.96 0.77 -5.98
N THR A 80 -4.16 0.18 -5.92
CA THR A 80 -5.17 0.24 -7.01
C THR A 80 -5.63 1.67 -7.27
N TYR A 81 -5.94 2.44 -6.22
CA TYR A 81 -6.36 3.83 -6.35
C TYR A 81 -5.25 4.70 -6.90
N ALA A 82 -4.04 4.59 -6.36
CA ALA A 82 -2.91 5.37 -6.84
C ALA A 82 -2.60 5.08 -8.32
N ALA A 83 -2.71 3.83 -8.77
CA ALA A 83 -2.53 3.47 -10.17
C ALA A 83 -3.64 4.05 -11.06
N ALA A 84 -4.90 3.98 -10.63
CA ALA A 84 -6.02 4.59 -11.36
C ALA A 84 -5.86 6.11 -11.47
N GLN A 85 -5.47 6.79 -10.39
CA GLN A 85 -5.18 8.23 -10.39
C GLN A 85 -4.00 8.59 -11.30
N TYR A 86 -2.95 7.77 -11.33
CA TYR A 86 -1.86 7.94 -12.26
C TYR A 86 -2.36 7.87 -13.71
N LEU A 87 -3.11 6.83 -14.10
CA LEU A 87 -3.68 6.71 -15.46
C LEU A 87 -4.56 7.92 -15.81
N ARG A 88 -5.43 8.36 -14.89
CA ARG A 88 -6.27 9.56 -15.09
C ARG A 88 -5.43 10.83 -15.28
N SER A 89 -4.34 10.99 -14.52
CA SER A 89 -3.41 12.12 -14.69
C SER A 89 -2.71 12.14 -16.04
N GLN A 90 -2.55 10.96 -16.66
CA GLN A 90 -2.02 10.80 -18.01
C GLN A 90 -3.09 10.97 -19.10
N ASN A 91 -4.35 11.24 -18.74
CA ASN A 91 -5.50 11.23 -19.64
C ASN A 91 -5.65 9.90 -20.41
N ALA A 92 -5.34 8.78 -19.73
CA ALA A 92 -5.46 7.45 -20.31
C ALA A 92 -6.89 7.18 -20.76
N ARG A 93 -7.04 6.70 -21.99
CA ARG A 93 -8.31 6.29 -22.58
C ARG A 93 -8.52 4.79 -22.42
N SER A 94 -7.46 4.00 -22.53
CA SER A 94 -7.54 2.55 -22.45
C SER A 94 -6.39 1.88 -21.72
N TYR A 95 -6.67 0.71 -21.17
CA TYR A 95 -5.67 -0.13 -20.51
C TYR A 95 -6.02 -1.62 -20.63
N TYR A 96 -5.00 -2.46 -20.48
CA TYR A 96 -5.12 -3.90 -20.36
C TYR A 96 -4.92 -4.33 -18.90
N PRO A 97 -5.96 -4.82 -18.21
CA PRO A 97 -5.88 -5.23 -16.81
C PRO A 97 -5.29 -6.63 -16.65
N LEU A 98 -4.11 -6.71 -16.03
CA LEU A 98 -3.67 -7.88 -15.27
C LEU A 98 -4.01 -7.66 -13.78
N LEU A 99 -5.32 -7.51 -13.51
CA LEU A 99 -5.91 -7.29 -12.18
C LEU A 99 -7.11 -8.21 -11.95
N LEU A 100 -7.45 -8.49 -10.69
CA LEU A 100 -8.72 -9.15 -10.35
C LEU A 100 -9.93 -8.23 -10.63
N PRO A 101 -11.13 -8.78 -10.89
CA PRO A 101 -12.30 -7.98 -11.25
C PRO A 101 -12.64 -6.88 -10.24
N ASP A 102 -12.53 -7.14 -8.94
CA ASP A 102 -12.81 -6.14 -7.91
C ASP A 102 -11.84 -4.96 -7.97
N ALA A 103 -10.53 -5.23 -8.08
CA ALA A 103 -9.51 -4.20 -8.27
C ALA A 103 -9.71 -3.34 -9.53
N GLN A 104 -10.33 -3.89 -10.58
CA GLN A 104 -10.63 -3.15 -11.82
C GLN A 104 -11.71 -2.08 -11.60
N LEU A 105 -12.58 -2.22 -10.60
CA LEU A 105 -13.61 -1.22 -10.30
C LEU A 105 -13.02 0.16 -9.97
N GLU A 106 -11.79 0.22 -9.45
CA GLU A 106 -11.11 1.49 -9.16
C GLU A 106 -10.73 2.29 -10.43
N PHE A 107 -10.67 1.61 -11.58
CA PHE A 107 -10.32 2.18 -12.89
C PHE A 107 -11.54 2.61 -13.70
N GLU A 108 -12.72 2.72 -13.07
CA GLU A 108 -13.94 3.24 -13.72
C GLU A 108 -13.64 4.56 -14.45
N GLY A 109 -14.13 4.63 -15.70
CA GLY A 109 -13.89 5.74 -16.63
C GLY A 109 -12.70 5.54 -17.59
N ILE A 110 -11.93 4.46 -17.46
CA ILE A 110 -10.87 4.08 -18.40
C ILE A 110 -11.29 2.77 -19.09
N GLU A 111 -11.27 2.73 -20.42
CA GLU A 111 -11.75 1.58 -21.19
C GLU A 111 -10.79 0.39 -21.10
N VAL A 112 -11.33 -0.83 -20.99
CA VAL A 112 -10.52 -2.04 -21.12
C VAL A 112 -10.34 -2.34 -22.61
N ASP A 113 -9.08 -2.37 -23.07
CA ASP A 113 -8.71 -2.69 -24.43
C ASP A 113 -7.73 -3.89 -24.43
N GLU A 114 -8.12 -4.98 -25.09
CA GLU A 114 -7.30 -6.19 -25.18
C GLU A 114 -6.43 -6.25 -26.44
N GLU A 115 -6.62 -5.31 -27.38
CA GLU A 115 -5.96 -5.30 -28.69
C GLU A 115 -4.86 -4.23 -28.77
N ALA A 116 -5.17 -2.98 -28.41
CA ALA A 116 -4.26 -1.84 -28.52
C ALA A 116 -4.35 -0.86 -27.33
N PRO A 117 -4.15 -1.34 -26.08
CA PRO A 117 -4.21 -0.49 -24.89
C PRO A 117 -3.08 0.54 -24.84
N GLU A 118 -3.33 1.69 -24.21
CA GLU A 118 -2.27 2.67 -23.91
C GLU A 118 -1.39 2.24 -22.71
N PHE A 119 -1.96 1.44 -21.80
CA PHE A 119 -1.29 0.97 -20.58
C PHE A 119 -1.51 -0.53 -20.35
N VAL A 120 -0.52 -1.22 -19.83
CA VAL A 120 -0.67 -2.55 -19.21
C VAL A 120 -0.51 -2.39 -17.71
N VAL A 121 -1.54 -2.73 -16.94
CA VAL A 121 -1.55 -2.57 -15.48
C VAL A 121 -1.49 -3.92 -14.79
N VAL A 122 -0.48 -4.13 -13.95
CA VAL A 122 -0.19 -5.41 -13.30
C VAL A 122 -0.33 -5.32 -11.78
N GLY A 123 -1.25 -6.10 -11.23
CA GLY A 123 -1.38 -6.39 -9.80
C GLY A 123 -1.44 -7.90 -9.58
N ASP A 124 -1.80 -8.35 -8.37
CA ASP A 124 -1.97 -9.77 -8.12
C ASP A 124 -3.30 -10.27 -8.73
N MET A 125 -3.23 -11.38 -9.44
CA MET A 125 -4.38 -12.09 -9.98
C MET A 125 -4.31 -13.61 -9.78
N GLY A 126 -3.36 -14.09 -8.95
CA GLY A 126 -3.20 -15.50 -8.60
C GLY A 126 -3.19 -16.42 -9.81
N ALA A 127 -4.06 -17.44 -9.79
CA ALA A 127 -4.18 -18.42 -10.87
C ALA A 127 -4.64 -17.83 -12.23
N SER A 128 -5.10 -16.58 -12.26
CA SER A 128 -5.50 -15.90 -13.50
C SER A 128 -4.29 -15.43 -14.33
N PHE A 129 -3.07 -15.49 -13.79
CA PHE A 129 -1.85 -15.30 -14.58
C PHE A 129 -1.65 -16.48 -15.54
N THR A 130 -2.24 -16.36 -16.72
CA THR A 130 -2.16 -17.38 -17.78
C THR A 130 -1.22 -16.96 -18.90
N PHE A 131 -0.60 -17.93 -19.57
CA PHE A 131 0.29 -17.69 -20.70
C PHE A 131 -0.35 -16.84 -21.81
N PRO A 132 -1.62 -17.04 -22.21
CA PRO A 132 -2.29 -16.16 -23.17
C PRO A 132 -2.38 -14.70 -22.73
N ARG A 133 -2.71 -14.42 -21.46
CA ARG A 133 -2.81 -13.05 -20.93
C ARG A 133 -1.45 -12.36 -20.91
N LEU A 134 -0.41 -13.09 -20.46
CA LEU A 134 0.97 -12.57 -20.46
C LEU A 134 1.47 -12.28 -21.88
N ASN A 135 1.17 -13.13 -22.86
CA ASN A 135 1.52 -12.89 -24.26
C ASN A 135 0.81 -11.66 -24.85
N ARG A 136 -0.46 -11.42 -24.49
CA ARG A 136 -1.18 -10.21 -24.90
C ARG A 136 -0.54 -8.96 -24.30
N ALA A 137 -0.30 -8.96 -22.98
CA ALA A 137 0.40 -7.89 -22.29
C ALA A 137 1.78 -7.59 -22.93
N MET A 138 2.59 -8.63 -23.16
CA MET A 138 3.90 -8.49 -23.81
C MET A 138 3.80 -7.83 -25.19
N ARG A 139 2.86 -8.26 -26.04
CA ARG A 139 2.65 -7.66 -27.37
C ARG A 139 2.19 -6.21 -27.28
N ALA A 140 1.28 -5.89 -26.37
CA ALA A 140 0.84 -4.53 -26.14
C ALA A 140 2.01 -3.62 -25.75
N ILE A 141 2.88 -4.07 -24.84
CA ILE A 141 4.08 -3.33 -24.42
C ILE A 141 5.05 -3.12 -25.58
N LEU A 142 5.32 -4.16 -26.38
CA LEU A 142 6.16 -4.04 -27.59
C LEU A 142 5.56 -3.08 -28.64
N ASN A 143 4.24 -2.91 -28.65
CA ASN A 143 3.53 -1.96 -29.50
C ASN A 143 3.42 -0.55 -28.89
N GLY A 144 4.07 -0.30 -27.74
CA GLY A 144 4.18 1.02 -27.13
C GLY A 144 3.31 1.25 -25.90
N ALA A 145 2.55 0.26 -25.43
CA ALA A 145 1.80 0.39 -24.17
C ALA A 145 2.77 0.56 -22.99
N GLN A 146 2.47 1.48 -22.07
CA GLN A 146 3.29 1.66 -20.88
C GLN A 146 3.02 0.57 -19.85
N LEU A 147 4.09 -0.02 -19.28
CA LEU A 147 3.98 -1.03 -18.24
C LEU A 147 3.90 -0.38 -16.85
N VAL A 148 2.77 -0.56 -16.17
CA VAL A 148 2.52 -0.06 -14.80
C VAL A 148 2.33 -1.26 -13.88
N ALA A 149 3.09 -1.31 -12.79
CA ALA A 149 2.98 -2.33 -11.75
C ALA A 149 2.51 -1.69 -10.44
N LEU A 150 1.49 -2.27 -9.81
CA LEU A 150 1.01 -1.80 -8.51
C LEU A 150 2.07 -2.05 -7.42
N HIS A 151 2.80 -3.17 -7.51
CA HIS A 151 4.03 -3.44 -6.75
C HIS A 151 4.87 -4.53 -7.44
N LYS A 152 6.13 -4.66 -7.03
CA LYS A 152 7.08 -5.70 -7.51
C LYS A 152 7.49 -6.68 -6.41
N LYS A 153 6.53 -7.05 -5.55
CA LYS A 153 6.79 -7.98 -4.45
C LYS A 153 7.05 -9.39 -5.00
N ARG A 154 8.03 -10.09 -4.42
CA ARG A 154 8.49 -11.39 -4.92
C ARG A 154 7.55 -12.54 -4.52
N ILE A 155 7.12 -12.52 -3.27
CA ILE A 155 6.39 -13.62 -2.64
C ILE A 155 5.34 -13.09 -1.68
N TRP A 156 4.23 -13.80 -1.61
CA TRP A 156 3.19 -13.66 -0.60
C TRP A 156 3.26 -14.84 0.38
N ARG A 157 3.02 -14.58 1.66
CA ARG A 157 3.06 -15.58 2.74
C ARG A 157 1.63 -15.81 3.21
N THR A 158 1.16 -17.04 3.10
CA THR A 158 -0.13 -17.50 3.64
C THR A 158 0.10 -18.60 4.68
N GLU A 159 -0.97 -19.05 5.33
CA GLU A 159 -0.95 -20.23 6.19
C GLU A 159 -0.58 -21.51 5.42
N GLU A 160 -0.92 -21.57 4.13
CA GLU A 160 -0.63 -22.69 3.24
C GLU A 160 0.82 -22.71 2.72
N GLY A 161 1.54 -21.59 2.85
CA GLY A 161 2.96 -21.50 2.49
C GLY A 161 3.35 -20.24 1.71
N LEU A 162 4.38 -20.38 0.88
CA LEU A 162 4.89 -19.30 0.04
C LEU A 162 4.27 -19.38 -1.34
N PHE A 163 3.67 -18.27 -1.77
CA PHE A 163 3.09 -18.11 -3.10
C PHE A 163 3.88 -17.05 -3.87
N LEU A 164 3.92 -17.20 -5.19
CA LEU A 164 4.38 -16.13 -6.07
C LEU A 164 3.38 -14.97 -5.99
N ASP A 165 3.92 -13.76 -6.03
CA ASP A 165 3.14 -12.53 -6.04
C ASP A 165 3.27 -11.89 -7.44
N ALA A 166 2.74 -10.68 -7.66
CA ALA A 166 2.75 -10.01 -8.96
C ALA A 166 4.16 -9.75 -9.53
N GLY A 167 5.17 -9.56 -8.66
CA GLY A 167 6.53 -9.16 -9.05
C GLY A 167 7.22 -10.10 -10.06
N PRO A 168 7.23 -11.43 -9.86
CA PRO A 168 7.70 -12.39 -10.86
C PRO A 168 7.11 -12.19 -12.26
N PHE A 169 5.81 -11.89 -12.37
CA PHE A 169 5.15 -11.66 -13.65
C PHE A 169 5.50 -10.30 -14.25
N VAL A 170 5.66 -9.27 -13.40
CA VAL A 170 6.20 -7.96 -13.84
C VAL A 170 7.60 -8.15 -14.42
N VAL A 171 8.50 -8.85 -13.71
CA VAL A 171 9.87 -9.10 -14.17
C VAL A 171 9.90 -9.93 -15.46
N ALA A 172 8.99 -10.91 -15.62
CA ALA A 172 8.88 -11.66 -16.86
C ALA A 172 8.53 -10.75 -18.05
N LEU A 173 7.59 -9.81 -17.88
CA LEU A 173 7.23 -8.84 -18.91
C LEU A 173 8.38 -7.85 -19.18
N GLU A 174 9.03 -7.32 -18.15
CA GLU A 174 10.18 -6.43 -18.29
C GLU A 174 11.31 -7.12 -19.05
N TYR A 175 11.62 -8.37 -18.70
CA TYR A 175 12.67 -9.14 -19.35
C TYR A 175 12.34 -9.46 -20.81
N ALA A 176 11.09 -9.81 -21.11
CA ALA A 176 10.67 -10.16 -22.46
C ALA A 176 10.59 -8.94 -23.41
N THR A 177 10.43 -7.74 -22.86
CA THR A 177 10.18 -6.52 -23.65
C THR A 177 11.30 -5.49 -23.56
N GLU A 178 12.26 -5.67 -22.65
CA GLU A 178 13.30 -4.70 -22.29
C GLU A 178 12.75 -3.35 -21.80
N VAL A 179 11.46 -3.30 -21.43
CA VAL A 179 10.78 -2.11 -20.88
C VAL A 179 10.68 -2.26 -19.37
N SER A 180 11.15 -1.26 -18.61
CA SER A 180 11.01 -1.24 -17.15
C SER A 180 9.61 -0.80 -16.73
N ALA A 181 9.04 -1.46 -15.73
CA ALA A 181 7.74 -1.12 -15.18
C ALA A 181 7.83 0.13 -14.30
N LEU A 182 6.86 1.04 -14.44
CA LEU A 182 6.61 2.08 -13.45
C LEU A 182 5.90 1.45 -12.23
N VAL A 183 6.50 1.57 -11.05
CA VAL A 183 5.93 1.02 -9.80
C VAL A 183 5.23 2.12 -9.02
N ILE A 184 3.94 1.95 -8.73
CA ILE A 184 3.11 3.01 -8.11
C ILE A 184 2.97 2.86 -6.59
N GLY A 185 2.87 1.65 -6.03
CA GLY A 185 2.68 1.42 -4.59
C GLY A 185 3.94 1.62 -3.74
N LYS A 186 3.84 1.41 -2.42
CA LYS A 186 4.99 1.44 -1.49
C LYS A 186 6.11 0.49 -1.98
N PRO A 187 7.39 0.87 -1.92
CA PRO A 187 7.96 2.05 -1.28
C PRO A 187 8.14 3.25 -2.22
N SER A 188 7.34 3.38 -3.29
CA SER A 188 7.48 4.52 -4.20
C SER A 188 7.31 5.85 -3.45
N SER A 189 8.22 6.80 -3.68
CA SER A 189 8.12 8.14 -3.13
C SER A 189 6.83 8.83 -3.58
N SER A 190 6.36 8.59 -4.81
CA SER A 190 5.10 9.15 -5.32
C SER A 190 3.90 8.76 -4.45
N TYR A 191 3.92 7.55 -3.89
CA TYR A 191 2.84 7.05 -3.04
C TYR A 191 2.78 7.80 -1.70
N PHE A 192 3.94 8.03 -1.08
CA PHE A 192 4.03 8.80 0.16
C PHE A 192 3.73 10.29 -0.07
N HIS A 193 4.12 10.86 -1.21
CA HIS A 193 3.74 12.24 -1.57
C HIS A 193 2.23 12.39 -1.66
N MET A 194 1.53 11.45 -2.31
CA MET A 194 0.06 11.48 -2.39
C MET A 194 -0.58 11.53 -1.00
N ALA A 195 -0.09 10.70 -0.07
CA ALA A 195 -0.57 10.69 1.31
C ALA A 195 -0.27 11.99 2.08
N LEU A 196 0.92 12.57 1.86
CA LEU A 196 1.33 13.83 2.48
C LEU A 196 0.55 15.03 1.95
N ASP A 197 0.28 15.07 0.64
CA ASP A 197 -0.51 16.12 -0.01
C ASP A 197 -1.94 16.15 0.53
N GLU A 198 -2.52 14.98 0.82
CA GLU A 198 -3.83 14.88 1.47
C GLU A 198 -3.82 15.30 2.94
N LEU A 199 -2.76 14.99 3.69
CA LEU A 199 -2.62 15.43 5.08
C LEU A 199 -2.33 16.92 5.21
N GLN A 200 -1.73 17.55 4.19
CA GLN A 200 -1.29 18.95 4.19
C GLN A 200 -0.36 19.30 5.37
N LEU A 201 0.48 18.34 5.77
CA LEU A 201 1.45 18.49 6.86
C LEU A 201 2.88 18.40 6.33
N PRO A 202 3.84 19.13 6.93
CA PRO A 202 5.24 18.98 6.58
C PRO A 202 5.72 17.56 6.93
N PRO A 203 6.51 16.88 6.06
CA PRO A 203 6.92 15.49 6.29
C PRO A 203 7.56 15.25 7.66
N ALA A 204 8.38 16.20 8.15
CA ALA A 204 9.04 16.12 9.45
C ALA A 204 8.09 16.07 10.66
N ARG A 205 6.80 16.40 10.47
CA ARG A 205 5.73 16.32 11.47
C ARG A 205 4.79 15.15 11.22
N VAL A 206 5.13 14.21 10.35
CA VAL A 206 4.32 13.02 10.07
C VAL A 206 5.12 11.77 10.45
N ALA A 207 4.42 10.77 11.03
CA ALA A 207 4.99 9.43 11.23
C ALA A 207 4.25 8.40 10.39
N MET A 208 5.01 7.50 9.76
CA MET A 208 4.51 6.27 9.17
C MET A 208 4.57 5.14 10.19
N ILE A 209 3.43 4.52 10.49
CA ILE A 209 3.31 3.34 11.34
C ILE A 209 3.19 2.12 10.44
N GLY A 210 4.19 1.26 10.47
CA GLY A 210 4.27 0.08 9.60
C GLY A 210 4.87 -1.14 10.30
N ASP A 211 4.76 -2.30 9.67
CA ASP A 211 5.32 -3.56 10.15
C ASP A 211 6.57 -3.99 9.34
N ASP A 212 6.83 -3.35 8.20
CA ASP A 212 7.98 -3.62 7.33
C ASP A 212 9.01 -2.49 7.40
N ILE A 213 10.22 -2.82 7.85
CA ILE A 213 11.28 -1.82 8.06
C ILE A 213 11.78 -1.20 6.75
N GLU A 214 11.75 -1.92 5.63
CA GLU A 214 12.26 -1.43 4.35
C GLU A 214 11.17 -0.67 3.60
N ILE A 215 9.93 -1.18 3.62
CA ILE A 215 8.83 -0.60 2.84
C ILE A 215 8.23 0.60 3.56
N ASP A 216 7.95 0.48 4.86
CA ASP A 216 7.25 1.52 5.61
C ASP A 216 8.22 2.49 6.27
N VAL A 217 9.13 1.97 7.13
CA VAL A 217 10.02 2.82 7.94
C VAL A 217 11.03 3.53 7.06
N ARG A 218 11.84 2.80 6.28
CA ARG A 218 12.82 3.42 5.38
C ARG A 218 12.15 4.25 4.30
N GLY A 219 11.03 3.77 3.74
CA GLY A 219 10.24 4.53 2.77
C GLY A 219 9.83 5.90 3.31
N ALA A 220 9.35 5.94 4.55
CA ALA A 220 9.00 7.18 5.24
C ALA A 220 10.20 8.07 5.56
N GLN A 221 11.31 7.50 6.02
CA GLN A 221 12.53 8.27 6.33
C GLN A 221 13.14 8.92 5.10
N LEU A 222 13.10 8.26 3.94
CA LEU A 222 13.54 8.84 2.66
C LEU A 222 12.68 10.06 2.25
N MET A 223 11.45 10.14 2.76
CA MET A 223 10.52 11.25 2.58
C MET A 223 10.67 12.35 3.64
N GLY A 224 11.57 12.17 4.61
CA GLY A 224 11.73 13.09 5.75
C GLY A 224 10.67 12.94 6.84
N MET A 225 9.87 11.87 6.80
CA MET A 225 8.95 11.49 7.87
C MET A 225 9.64 10.66 8.94
N GLN A 226 9.02 10.54 10.11
CA GLN A 226 9.40 9.52 11.08
C GLN A 226 8.87 8.15 10.63
N GLY A 227 9.61 7.09 10.89
CA GLY A 227 9.19 5.70 10.73
C GLY A 227 9.03 5.00 12.09
N TRP A 228 7.81 4.60 12.41
CA TRP A 228 7.47 3.88 13.64
C TRP A 228 7.15 2.43 13.29
N LEU A 229 7.87 1.50 13.92
CA LEU A 229 7.79 0.07 13.61
C LEU A 229 6.95 -0.66 14.66
N VAL A 230 5.92 -1.39 14.24
CA VAL A 230 5.16 -2.29 15.13
C VAL A 230 5.66 -3.72 15.03
N LYS A 231 5.52 -4.50 16.11
CA LYS A 231 5.96 -5.91 16.16
C LYS A 231 4.90 -6.92 15.76
N THR A 232 3.69 -6.46 15.42
CA THR A 232 2.54 -7.31 15.13
C THR A 232 2.67 -8.05 13.81
N GLY A 233 3.31 -7.47 12.79
CA GLY A 233 3.38 -8.05 11.45
C GLY A 233 4.71 -8.72 11.10
N ARG A 234 5.38 -8.20 10.06
CA ARG A 234 6.61 -8.73 9.44
C ARG A 234 7.87 -8.48 10.24
N PHE A 235 7.79 -7.69 11.32
CA PHE A 235 8.91 -7.39 12.20
C PHE A 235 9.73 -8.63 12.55
N ARG A 236 11.05 -8.51 12.40
CA ARG A 236 12.01 -9.46 12.94
C ARG A 236 13.06 -8.72 13.75
N ARG A 237 13.56 -9.33 14.82
CA ARG A 237 14.54 -8.66 15.68
C ARG A 237 15.84 -8.36 14.94
N GLU A 238 16.16 -9.16 13.93
CA GLU A 238 17.33 -8.99 13.05
C GLU A 238 17.22 -7.77 12.15
N ASP A 239 16.01 -7.25 11.92
CA ASP A 239 15.77 -6.10 11.04
C ASP A 239 16.36 -4.81 11.61
N LEU A 240 16.40 -4.67 12.94
CA LEU A 240 17.04 -3.54 13.64
C LEU A 240 18.57 -3.49 13.45
N GLY A 241 19.19 -4.54 12.90
CA GLY A 241 20.61 -4.59 12.60
C GLY A 241 20.97 -4.13 11.18
N ARG A 242 19.99 -3.75 10.35
CA ARG A 242 20.20 -3.46 8.90
C ARG A 242 20.60 -2.02 8.59
N GLY A 243 20.96 -1.22 9.60
CA GLY A 243 21.31 0.19 9.43
C GLY A 243 20.11 1.11 9.19
N ILE A 244 18.89 0.60 9.37
CA ILE A 244 17.64 1.38 9.39
C ILE A 244 17.19 1.41 10.85
N TRP A 245 17.02 2.62 11.39
CA TRP A 245 16.69 2.83 12.79
C TRP A 245 15.33 3.52 12.88
N PRO A 246 14.26 2.81 13.25
CA PRO A 246 12.97 3.45 13.44
C PRO A 246 13.04 4.41 14.64
N GLU A 247 12.38 5.55 14.55
CA GLU A 247 12.29 6.52 15.64
C GLU A 247 11.55 5.94 16.84
N ARG A 248 10.65 4.98 16.60
CA ARG A 248 9.93 4.25 17.65
C ARG A 248 9.73 2.78 17.27
N VAL A 249 9.75 1.92 18.28
CA VAL A 249 9.36 0.51 18.16
C VAL A 249 8.23 0.23 19.15
N LEU A 250 7.07 -0.15 18.65
CA LEU A 250 5.85 -0.41 19.44
C LEU A 250 5.54 -1.91 19.43
N ASN A 251 4.90 -2.46 20.47
CA ASN A 251 4.46 -3.85 20.37
C ASN A 251 3.23 -3.97 19.47
N SER A 252 2.32 -2.99 19.53
CA SER A 252 1.12 -2.87 18.70
C SER A 252 0.77 -1.40 18.45
N ILE A 253 -0.09 -1.13 17.46
CA ILE A 253 -0.68 0.20 17.24
C ILE A 253 -1.46 0.71 18.47
N SER A 254 -1.99 -0.20 19.30
CA SER A 254 -2.65 0.16 20.55
C SER A 254 -1.73 0.90 21.53
N ASP A 255 -0.42 0.69 21.42
CA ASP A 255 0.56 1.26 22.35
C ASP A 255 0.80 2.76 22.11
N ILE A 256 0.25 3.35 21.04
CA ILE A 256 0.33 4.79 20.78
C ILE A 256 -0.18 5.61 21.98
N PHE A 257 -1.19 5.09 22.67
CA PHE A 257 -1.82 5.79 23.80
C PHE A 257 -1.54 5.16 25.16
N SER A 258 -0.75 4.09 25.21
CA SER A 258 -0.40 3.43 26.46
C SER A 258 0.58 4.28 27.25
N GLU A 259 0.34 4.42 28.55
CA GLU A 259 1.37 4.92 29.47
C GLU A 259 2.42 3.82 29.60
N ALA A 260 3.68 4.14 29.27
CA ALA A 260 4.80 3.24 29.48
C ALA A 260 5.03 2.97 30.97
#